data_AF-A0AAV5VXH4-F1
#
_entry.id   AF-A0AAV5VXH4-F1
#
_cell.length_a   1.000
_cell.length_b   1.000
_cell.length_c   1.000
_cell.angle_alpha   90.00
_cell.angle_beta   90.00
_cell.angle_gamma   90.00
#
_symmetry.space_group_name_H-M   'P 1'
#
loop_
_entity.id
_entity.type
_entity.pdbx_description
1 polymer ?
#
loop_
_entity_poly.entity_id
_entity_poly.type
_entity_poly.pdbx_seq_one_letter_code
_entity_poly.pdbx_strand_id
1 'polypeptide(L)'
;MDKSTHDLFSSLFPILQSSLAPFNFSIPSGILNVLNDFLSVIDTVYSNPRHGDTVYGGIEHSFLDYYPNWPMKRGKGRYEKDGRGDNMQCSRKDTDLHPRLTPGLLLFTCSHRVVYGFTILKSSESPRHVFDVLVTRMNDGEMPRIVVYDNACHLSAYCLAREPSRFSGTSMMVDRFHSVNHKTCSRSLHLRGYKGNEYLSKLNSQCCEQTNARLRDIGNILPFMALPKFRKALILFLARNQPRKK
;
A
#
# COMPACT_ATOMS: atom_id res chain seq x y z
N MET A 1 -11.62 2.30 20.99
CA MET A 1 -10.60 3.36 21.15
C MET A 1 -9.27 2.65 21.14
N ASP A 2 -8.53 2.76 20.04
CA ASP A 2 -7.18 2.22 19.96
C ASP A 2 -6.27 3.13 20.80
N LYS A 3 -5.44 2.55 21.67
CA LYS A 3 -4.50 3.32 22.50
C LYS A 3 -3.53 4.05 21.57
N SER A 4 -3.09 5.25 21.95
CA SER A 4 -2.10 5.98 21.15
C SER A 4 -0.81 5.16 21.02
N THR A 5 -0.01 5.44 19.99
CA THR A 5 1.26 4.72 19.77
C THR A 5 2.21 4.96 20.94
N HIS A 6 2.17 6.17 21.53
CA HIS A 6 2.88 6.52 22.75
C HIS A 6 2.40 5.72 23.97
N ASP A 7 1.10 5.50 24.13
CA ASP A 7 0.55 4.72 25.25
C ASP A 7 0.95 3.24 25.17
N LEU A 8 0.94 2.67 23.96
CA LEU A 8 1.42 1.31 23.71
C LEU A 8 2.91 1.18 24.00
N PHE A 9 3.74 2.11 23.51
CA PHE A 9 5.17 2.10 23.79
C PHE A 9 5.46 2.28 25.28
N SER A 10 4.81 3.23 25.94
CA SER A 10 4.94 3.45 27.39
C SER A 10 4.60 2.20 28.20
N SER A 11 3.64 1.39 27.73
CA SER A 11 3.29 0.11 28.36
C SER A 11 4.26 -1.04 28.07
N LEU A 12 4.91 -1.03 26.90
CA LEU A 12 5.89 -2.04 26.48
C LEU A 12 7.32 -1.71 26.92
N PHE A 13 7.59 -0.45 27.25
CA PHE A 13 8.92 0.03 27.64
C PHE A 13 9.46 -0.65 28.91
N PRO A 14 8.68 -0.83 29.99
CA PRO A 14 9.12 -1.61 31.14
C PRO A 14 9.49 -3.06 30.77
N ILE A 15 8.78 -3.64 29.81
CA ILE A 15 9.04 -5.01 29.31
C ILE A 15 10.33 -5.08 28.50
N LEU A 16 10.59 -4.07 27.66
CA LEU A 16 11.84 -3.97 26.91
C LEU A 16 13.04 -3.79 27.86
N GLN A 17 12.92 -2.88 28.84
CA GLN A 17 13.93 -2.63 29.85
C GLN A 17 14.22 -3.89 30.68
N SER A 18 13.18 -4.62 31.13
CA SER A 18 13.34 -5.87 31.87
C SER A 18 13.95 -6.99 31.03
N SER A 19 13.71 -6.99 29.72
CA SER A 19 14.28 -7.99 28.79
C SER A 19 15.76 -7.73 28.49
N LEU A 20 16.22 -6.48 28.63
CA LEU A 20 17.62 -6.08 28.44
C LEU A 20 18.45 -6.13 29.73
N ALA A 21 17.80 -6.12 30.90
CA ALA A 21 18.45 -6.21 32.20
C ALA A 21 19.38 -7.43 32.38
N PRO A 22 19.07 -8.65 31.88
CA PRO A 22 19.97 -9.80 31.96
C PRO A 22 21.29 -9.64 31.20
N PHE A 23 21.37 -8.66 30.31
CA PHE A 23 22.57 -8.35 29.51
C PHE A 23 23.36 -7.17 30.08
N ASN A 24 23.07 -6.71 31.30
CA ASN A 24 23.64 -5.49 31.91
C ASN A 24 23.52 -4.24 31.02
N PHE A 25 22.50 -4.21 30.16
CA PHE A 25 22.31 -3.13 29.20
C PHE A 25 21.17 -2.22 29.68
N SER A 26 21.50 -0.98 30.05
CA SER A 26 20.50 0.07 30.28
C SER A 26 20.42 0.98 29.06
N ILE A 27 19.22 1.31 28.59
CA ILE A 27 19.06 2.28 27.52
C ILE A 27 19.45 3.67 28.06
N PRO A 28 20.45 4.36 27.47
CA PRO A 28 20.85 5.70 27.89
C PRO A 28 19.68 6.68 27.89
N SER A 29 19.63 7.57 28.88
CA SER A 29 18.56 8.58 29.02
C SER A 29 18.41 9.47 27.78
N GLY A 30 19.51 9.81 27.11
CA GLY A 30 19.47 10.57 25.85
C GLY A 30 18.72 9.83 24.73
N ILE A 31 18.87 8.51 24.62
CA ILE A 31 18.15 7.69 23.64
C ILE A 31 16.67 7.62 24.01
N LEU A 32 16.34 7.54 25.30
CA LEU A 32 14.95 7.55 25.77
C LEU A 32 14.23 8.85 25.43
N ASN A 33 14.88 9.99 25.63
CA ASN A 33 14.30 11.28 25.29
C ASN A 33 13.98 11.38 23.79
N VAL A 34 14.93 10.98 22.93
CA VAL A 34 14.72 10.96 21.47
C VAL A 34 13.57 10.03 21.08
N LEU A 35 13.45 8.86 21.72
CA LEU A 35 12.35 7.93 21.45
C LEU A 35 10.99 8.51 21.86
N ASN A 36 10.91 9.16 23.02
CA ASN A 36 9.68 9.80 23.49
C ASN A 36 9.28 10.98 22.58
N ASP A 37 10.23 11.83 22.18
CA ASP A 37 10.00 12.93 21.25
C ASP A 37 9.50 12.41 19.89
N PHE A 38 10.13 11.35 19.38
CA PHE A 38 9.72 10.70 18.14
C PHE A 38 8.28 10.17 18.21
N LEU A 39 7.92 9.50 19.31
CA LEU A 39 6.57 8.97 19.51
C LEU A 39 5.53 10.09 19.65
N SER A 40 5.87 11.19 20.32
CA SER A 40 5.01 12.37 20.42
C SER A 40 4.74 13.00 19.05
N VAL A 41 5.76 13.11 18.20
CA VAL A 41 5.61 13.58 16.82
C VAL A 41 4.73 12.62 16.01
N ILE A 42 4.95 11.31 16.14
CA ILE A 42 4.12 10.29 15.48
C ILE A 42 2.64 10.42 15.87
N ASP A 43 2.37 10.52 17.17
CA ASP A 43 1.00 10.63 17.66
C ASP A 43 0.36 11.93 17.22
N THR A 44 1.10 13.03 17.14
CA THR A 44 0.61 14.29 16.57
C THR A 44 0.19 14.12 15.11
N VAL A 45 1.01 13.43 14.29
CA VAL A 45 0.70 13.16 12.88
C VAL A 45 -0.55 12.28 12.74
N TYR A 46 -0.64 11.20 13.51
CA TYR A 46 -1.76 10.25 13.41
C TYR A 46 -3.04 10.73 14.09
N SER A 47 -2.94 11.64 15.06
CA SER A 47 -4.09 12.28 15.70
C SER A 47 -4.67 13.43 14.88
N ASN A 48 -4.03 13.81 13.76
CA ASN A 48 -4.56 14.81 12.86
C ASN A 48 -5.98 14.41 12.41
N PRO A 49 -7.01 15.23 12.69
CA PRO A 49 -8.39 14.88 12.40
C PRO A 49 -8.55 14.47 10.94
N ARG A 50 -9.35 13.42 10.72
CA ARG A 50 -9.67 12.94 9.38
C ARG A 50 -10.30 14.08 8.59
N HIS A 51 -9.95 14.17 7.30
CA HIS A 51 -10.71 15.02 6.40
C HIS A 51 -12.17 14.54 6.38
N GLY A 52 -13.08 15.49 6.61
CA GLY A 52 -14.51 15.24 6.51
C GLY A 52 -14.93 14.93 5.08
N ASP A 53 -16.18 14.48 4.91
CA ASP A 53 -16.72 14.10 3.61
C ASP A 53 -16.72 15.24 2.58
N THR A 54 -16.59 16.49 3.02
CA THR A 54 -16.49 17.69 2.17
C THR A 54 -15.24 17.75 1.29
N VAL A 55 -14.16 17.07 1.68
CA VAL A 55 -12.93 16.97 0.87
C VAL A 55 -13.09 15.96 -0.28
N TYR A 56 -14.02 15.02 -0.12
CA TYR A 56 -14.31 14.00 -1.13
C TYR A 56 -15.39 14.49 -2.09
N GLY A 57 -15.18 14.23 -3.37
CA GLY A 57 -16.23 14.44 -4.37
C GLY A 57 -17.37 13.43 -4.25
N GLY A 58 -18.35 13.57 -5.15
CA GLY A 58 -19.36 12.53 -5.36
C GLY A 58 -18.77 11.21 -5.86
N ILE A 59 -19.50 10.12 -5.69
CA ILE A 59 -19.10 8.81 -6.23
C ILE A 59 -19.21 8.84 -7.75
N GLU A 60 -18.06 8.71 -8.42
CA GLU A 60 -17.96 8.64 -9.87
C GLU A 60 -17.50 7.25 -10.29
N HIS A 61 -18.42 6.46 -10.87
CA HIS A 61 -18.08 5.14 -11.36
C HIS A 61 -17.31 5.22 -12.68
N SER A 62 -16.15 4.57 -12.72
CA SER A 62 -15.35 4.42 -13.93
C SER A 62 -15.60 3.06 -14.58
N PHE A 63 -15.83 3.04 -15.89
CA PHE A 63 -15.88 1.78 -16.66
C PHE A 63 -14.55 1.01 -16.62
N LEU A 64 -13.45 1.68 -16.27
CA LEU A 64 -12.12 1.08 -16.15
C LEU A 64 -11.93 0.30 -14.85
N ASP A 65 -12.80 0.53 -13.86
CA ASP A 65 -12.72 -0.12 -12.56
C ASP A 65 -13.62 -1.35 -12.53
N TYR A 66 -13.11 -2.42 -11.94
CA TYR A 66 -13.90 -3.60 -11.62
C TYR A 66 -13.49 -4.16 -10.25
N TYR A 67 -14.34 -3.91 -9.26
CA TYR A 67 -14.15 -4.34 -7.87
C TYR A 67 -15.49 -4.87 -7.33
N PRO A 68 -15.83 -6.14 -7.60
CA PRO A 68 -17.17 -6.67 -7.31
C PRO A 68 -17.53 -6.62 -5.83
N ASN A 69 -16.55 -6.80 -4.94
CA ASN A 69 -16.77 -6.84 -3.50
C ASN A 69 -16.28 -5.58 -2.77
N TRP A 70 -15.65 -4.63 -3.48
CA TRP A 70 -15.17 -3.35 -2.93
C TRP A 70 -15.82 -2.19 -3.70
N PRO A 71 -17.13 -1.96 -3.51
CA PRO A 71 -17.81 -0.82 -4.12
C PRO A 71 -17.24 0.49 -3.58
N MET A 72 -17.34 1.56 -4.38
CA MET A 72 -16.96 2.89 -3.90
C MET A 72 -17.93 3.33 -2.80
N LYS A 73 -17.36 3.76 -1.68
CA LYS A 73 -18.05 4.28 -0.51
C LYS A 73 -18.01 5.81 -0.45
N ARG A 74 -17.05 6.41 -1.15
CA ARG A 74 -16.88 7.87 -1.30
C ARG A 74 -16.19 8.21 -2.62
N GLY A 75 -16.33 9.45 -3.06
CA GLY A 75 -15.62 9.96 -4.22
C GLY A 75 -14.14 10.21 -3.93
N LYS A 76 -13.42 10.69 -4.95
CA LYS A 76 -12.00 11.00 -4.82
C LYS A 76 -11.79 12.27 -4.00
N GLY A 77 -10.77 12.25 -3.14
CA GLY A 77 -10.37 13.43 -2.37
C GLY A 77 -9.73 14.48 -3.26
N ARG A 78 -10.04 15.75 -2.99
CA ARG A 78 -9.41 16.90 -3.64
C ARG A 78 -8.29 17.40 -2.73
N TYR A 79 -7.05 17.02 -3.07
CA TYR A 79 -5.86 17.43 -2.35
C TYR A 79 -5.09 18.44 -3.17
N GLU A 80 -4.75 19.57 -2.55
CA GLU A 80 -3.86 20.54 -3.16
C GLU A 80 -2.43 20.00 -3.20
N LYS A 81 -1.68 20.41 -4.22
CA LYS A 81 -0.27 20.05 -4.35
C LYS A 81 0.55 21.09 -3.59
N ASP A 82 1.32 20.64 -2.61
CA ASP A 82 2.31 21.50 -1.97
C ASP A 82 3.33 22.03 -2.99
N GLY A 83 3.79 23.27 -2.80
CA GLY A 83 4.83 23.87 -3.62
C GLY A 83 6.21 23.21 -3.49
N ARG A 84 6.38 22.27 -2.55
CA ARG A 84 7.62 21.52 -2.33
C ARG A 84 7.67 20.31 -3.25
N GLY A 85 8.75 20.16 -4.01
CA GLY A 85 9.00 18.97 -4.82
C GLY A 85 9.33 17.76 -3.95
N ASP A 86 8.82 16.58 -4.33
CA ASP A 86 9.29 15.32 -3.77
C ASP A 86 10.67 14.99 -4.37
N ASN A 87 11.72 15.13 -3.56
CA ASN A 87 13.09 14.76 -3.94
C ASN A 87 13.40 13.29 -3.64
N MET A 88 12.41 12.47 -3.27
CA MET A 88 12.62 11.06 -2.98
C MET A 88 13.00 10.31 -4.25
N GLN A 89 14.29 10.08 -4.45
CA GLN A 89 14.81 9.25 -5.52
C GLN A 89 15.18 7.89 -4.92
N CYS A 90 14.18 7.02 -4.67
CA CYS A 90 14.45 5.66 -4.16
C CYS A 90 14.46 4.58 -5.24
N SER A 91 13.49 4.60 -6.16
CA SER A 91 13.39 3.62 -7.24
C SER A 91 13.54 4.30 -8.58
N ARG A 92 14.60 3.98 -9.32
CA ARG A 92 14.70 4.32 -10.74
C ARG A 92 13.77 3.37 -11.51
N LYS A 93 12.56 3.82 -11.84
CA LYS A 93 11.73 3.14 -12.84
C LYS A 93 12.16 3.74 -14.18
N ASP A 94 12.93 3.01 -14.97
CA ASP A 94 13.23 3.43 -16.34
C ASP A 94 11.91 3.42 -17.12
N THR A 95 11.43 4.62 -17.46
CA THR A 95 10.16 4.85 -18.17
C THR A 95 10.36 4.70 -19.66
N ASP A 96 10.99 3.62 -20.10
CA ASP A 96 11.02 3.30 -21.52
C ASP A 96 9.61 2.82 -21.88
N LEU A 97 8.78 3.78 -22.31
CA LEU A 97 7.46 3.52 -22.89
C LEU A 97 7.67 2.65 -24.12
N HIS A 98 7.58 1.33 -23.94
CA HIS A 98 7.56 0.45 -25.08
C HIS A 98 6.25 0.72 -25.86
N PRO A 99 6.31 1.14 -27.14
CA PRO A 99 5.18 1.71 -27.88
C PRO A 99 4.04 0.74 -28.20
N ARG A 100 4.10 -0.50 -27.70
CA ARG A 100 3.13 -1.59 -27.96
C ARG A 100 2.49 -2.17 -26.70
N LEU A 101 2.66 -1.53 -25.54
CA LEU A 101 2.10 -2.06 -24.30
C LEU A 101 0.59 -1.85 -24.24
N THR A 102 -0.11 -2.90 -23.79
CA THR A 102 -1.50 -2.82 -23.32
C THR A 102 -1.66 -1.68 -22.31
N PRO A 103 -2.86 -1.09 -22.17
CA PRO A 103 -3.12 -0.21 -21.02
C PRO A 103 -2.70 -0.92 -19.74
N GLY A 104 -1.95 -0.23 -18.88
CA GLY A 104 -1.47 -0.80 -17.63
C GLY A 104 -2.63 -1.35 -16.80
N LEU A 105 -2.41 -2.40 -16.02
CA LEU A 105 -3.43 -2.98 -15.16
C LEU A 105 -2.97 -2.91 -13.71
N LEU A 106 -3.71 -2.18 -12.89
CA LEU A 106 -3.51 -2.20 -11.44
C LEU A 106 -4.39 -3.28 -10.83
N LEU A 107 -3.77 -4.32 -10.26
CA LEU A 107 -4.47 -5.42 -9.59
C LEU A 107 -4.36 -5.30 -8.08
N PHE A 108 -5.46 -5.63 -7.39
CA PHE A 108 -5.45 -5.86 -5.95
C PHE A 108 -5.64 -7.33 -5.66
N THR A 109 -4.69 -7.92 -4.94
CA THR A 109 -4.73 -9.33 -4.57
C THR A 109 -4.42 -9.52 -3.10
N CYS A 110 -4.90 -10.62 -2.51
CA CYS A 110 -4.45 -11.06 -1.20
C CYS A 110 -3.20 -11.95 -1.32
N SER A 111 -2.55 -12.26 -0.19
CA SER A 111 -1.39 -13.17 -0.12
C SER A 111 -1.68 -14.61 -0.59
N HIS A 112 -2.95 -14.98 -0.77
CA HIS A 112 -3.35 -16.27 -1.33
C HIS A 112 -3.55 -16.22 -2.86
N ARG A 113 -3.33 -15.06 -3.49
CA ARG A 113 -3.62 -14.73 -4.90
C ARG A 113 -5.10 -14.60 -5.27
N VAL A 114 -5.98 -14.40 -4.30
CA VAL A 114 -7.37 -14.03 -4.62
C VAL A 114 -7.37 -12.61 -5.15
N VAL A 115 -7.89 -12.41 -6.36
CA VAL A 115 -8.01 -11.09 -6.97
C VAL A 115 -9.27 -10.40 -6.47
N TYR A 116 -9.12 -9.27 -5.81
CA TYR A 116 -10.23 -8.44 -5.31
C TYR A 116 -10.84 -7.56 -6.39
N GLY A 117 -10.02 -7.16 -7.36
CA GLY A 117 -10.44 -6.33 -8.48
C GLY A 117 -9.26 -5.72 -9.21
N PHE A 118 -9.58 -4.87 -10.18
CA PHE A 118 -8.59 -4.19 -11.00
C PHE A 118 -9.05 -2.81 -11.48
N THR A 119 -8.07 -1.99 -11.84
CA THR A 119 -8.25 -0.74 -12.58
C THR A 119 -7.43 -0.78 -13.86
N ILE A 120 -8.07 -0.50 -14.99
CA ILE A 120 -7.40 -0.29 -16.28
C ILE A 120 -6.82 1.13 -16.28
N LEU A 121 -5.51 1.24 -16.40
CA LEU A 121 -4.77 2.49 -16.32
C LEU A 121 -4.71 3.17 -17.69
N LYS A 122 -4.93 4.49 -17.69
CA LYS A 122 -4.76 5.37 -18.86
C LYS A 122 -3.37 5.99 -18.95
N SER A 123 -2.60 5.89 -17.89
CA SER A 123 -1.26 6.47 -17.74
C SER A 123 -0.39 5.54 -16.92
N SER A 124 0.90 5.85 -16.83
CA SER A 124 1.83 5.12 -15.97
C SER A 124 1.30 5.00 -14.55
N GLU A 125 1.49 3.81 -13.97
CA GLU A 125 1.09 3.54 -12.61
C GLU A 125 1.79 4.51 -11.63
N SER A 126 1.04 5.03 -10.67
CA SER A 126 1.54 5.94 -9.66
C SER A 126 0.92 5.60 -8.30
N PRO A 127 1.54 6.04 -7.19
CA PRO A 127 0.98 5.85 -5.85
C PRO A 127 -0.46 6.35 -5.69
N ARG A 128 -0.85 7.37 -6.47
CA ARG A 128 -2.22 7.89 -6.51
C ARG A 128 -3.25 6.82 -6.85
N HIS A 129 -2.97 5.91 -7.78
CA HIS A 129 -3.96 4.91 -8.16
C HIS A 129 -4.25 3.95 -7.01
N VAL A 130 -3.22 3.53 -6.26
CA VAL A 130 -3.38 2.67 -5.09
C VAL A 130 -4.11 3.42 -3.97
N PHE A 131 -3.70 4.65 -3.69
CA PHE A 131 -4.36 5.52 -2.72
C PHE A 131 -5.84 5.73 -3.03
N ASP A 132 -6.18 6.08 -4.27
CA ASP A 132 -7.56 6.31 -4.71
C ASP A 132 -8.41 5.07 -4.46
N VAL A 133 -7.93 3.86 -4.80
CA VAL A 133 -8.67 2.62 -4.57
C VAL A 133 -8.91 2.38 -3.08
N LEU A 134 -7.88 2.52 -2.24
CA LEU A 134 -8.00 2.30 -0.81
C LEU A 134 -8.96 3.29 -0.14
N VAL A 135 -8.78 4.59 -0.37
CA VAL A 135 -9.56 5.63 0.31
C VAL A 135 -11.00 5.70 -0.19
N THR A 136 -11.25 5.44 -1.47
CA THR A 136 -12.62 5.50 -2.01
C THR A 136 -13.48 4.30 -1.64
N ARG A 137 -12.88 3.15 -1.27
CA ARG A 137 -13.60 1.87 -1.11
C ARG A 137 -13.54 1.29 0.30
N MET A 138 -12.61 1.72 1.14
CA MET A 138 -12.48 1.24 2.52
C MET A 138 -13.07 2.23 3.51
N ASN A 139 -13.83 1.71 4.47
CA ASN A 139 -14.23 2.49 5.64
C ASN A 139 -13.12 2.56 6.68
N ASP A 140 -13.34 3.45 7.65
CA ASP A 140 -12.48 3.56 8.81
C ASP A 140 -12.57 2.28 9.64
N GLY A 141 -11.46 1.56 9.76
CA GLY A 141 -11.38 0.24 10.40
C GLY A 141 -11.30 -0.95 9.44
N GLU A 142 -11.62 -0.75 8.15
CA GLU A 142 -11.46 -1.78 7.11
C GLU A 142 -10.14 -1.65 6.35
N MET A 143 -9.38 -0.60 6.61
CA MET A 143 -8.09 -0.38 6.00
C MET A 143 -7.16 -1.58 6.23
N PRO A 144 -6.49 -2.08 5.18
CA PRO A 144 -5.60 -3.23 5.31
C PRO A 144 -4.45 -2.89 6.27
N ARG A 145 -4.19 -3.78 7.23
CA ARG A 145 -3.04 -3.62 8.14
C ARG A 145 -1.71 -3.62 7.40
N ILE A 146 -1.65 -4.28 6.26
CA ILE A 146 -0.45 -4.38 5.42
C ILE A 146 -0.82 -4.20 3.97
N VAL A 147 -0.11 -3.30 3.30
CA VAL A 147 -0.15 -3.16 1.85
C VAL A 147 1.25 -3.45 1.33
N VAL A 148 1.36 -4.43 0.44
CA VAL A 148 2.61 -4.75 -0.24
C VAL A 148 2.55 -4.12 -1.63
N TYR A 149 3.55 -3.29 -1.95
CA TYR A 149 3.59 -2.56 -3.20
C TYR A 149 5.03 -2.34 -3.67
N ASP A 150 5.28 -2.34 -4.98
CA ASP A 150 6.64 -2.20 -5.52
C ASP A 150 7.24 -0.82 -5.17
N ASN A 151 6.40 0.21 -5.15
CA ASN A 151 6.75 1.60 -4.86
C ASN A 151 6.15 2.05 -3.51
N ALA A 152 6.17 1.15 -2.53
CA ALA A 152 5.57 1.37 -1.21
C ALA A 152 6.15 2.57 -0.44
N CYS A 153 7.42 2.94 -0.68
CA CYS A 153 8.03 4.13 -0.07
C CYS A 153 7.30 5.41 -0.47
N HIS A 154 7.10 5.62 -1.77
CA HIS A 154 6.33 6.76 -2.28
C HIS A 154 4.85 6.66 -1.92
N LEU A 155 4.27 5.46 -1.91
CA LEU A 155 2.89 5.26 -1.44
C LEU A 155 2.71 5.67 0.02
N SER A 156 3.64 5.27 0.90
CA SER A 156 3.60 5.64 2.32
C SER A 156 3.63 7.15 2.49
N ALA A 157 4.57 7.83 1.83
CA ALA A 157 4.65 9.30 1.88
C ALA A 157 3.37 9.95 1.31
N TYR A 158 2.87 9.43 0.19
CA TYR A 158 1.66 9.93 -0.47
C TYR A 158 0.42 9.82 0.42
N CYS A 159 0.26 8.69 1.11
CA CYS A 159 -0.82 8.41 2.04
C CYS A 159 -0.75 9.30 3.28
N LEU A 160 0.42 9.39 3.92
CA LEU A 160 0.60 10.16 5.15
C LEU A 160 0.47 11.67 4.94
N ALA A 161 0.87 12.18 3.77
CA ALA A 161 0.70 13.58 3.42
C ALA A 161 -0.77 14.00 3.23
N ARG A 162 -1.69 13.04 3.03
CA ARG A 162 -3.09 13.31 2.69
C ARG A 162 -4.08 12.83 3.75
N GLU A 163 -3.92 11.62 4.24
CA GLU A 163 -4.87 10.97 5.15
C GLU A 163 -4.13 10.22 6.28
N PRO A 164 -3.27 10.88 7.07
CA PRO A 164 -2.41 10.21 8.05
C PRO A 164 -3.23 9.38 9.04
N SER A 165 -4.34 9.91 9.55
CA SER A 165 -5.21 9.21 10.50
C SER A 165 -5.92 7.99 9.91
N ARG A 166 -6.20 7.93 8.60
CA ARG A 166 -6.78 6.74 7.94
C ARG A 166 -5.75 5.63 7.74
N PHE A 167 -4.50 6.00 7.52
CA PHE A 167 -3.40 5.06 7.28
C PHE A 167 -2.58 4.74 8.53
N SER A 168 -2.94 5.28 9.70
CA SER A 168 -2.27 5.05 10.98
C SER A 168 -2.05 3.57 11.32
N GLY A 169 -3.05 2.71 11.05
CA GLY A 169 -2.96 1.27 11.25
C GLY A 169 -2.43 0.47 10.04
N THR A 170 -1.99 1.14 8.96
CA THR A 170 -1.57 0.50 7.71
C THR A 170 -0.05 0.56 7.55
N SER A 171 0.59 -0.61 7.52
CA SER A 171 2.01 -0.74 7.18
C SER A 171 2.21 -0.91 5.68
N MET A 172 2.91 0.04 5.05
CA MET A 172 3.30 -0.03 3.64
C MET A 172 4.64 -0.74 3.50
N MET A 173 4.67 -1.83 2.75
CA MET A 173 5.86 -2.68 2.62
C MET A 173 6.27 -2.84 1.16
N VAL A 174 7.55 -2.65 0.89
CA VAL A 174 8.17 -2.94 -0.40
C VAL A 174 8.24 -4.44 -0.59
N ASP A 175 7.76 -4.88 -1.74
CA ASP A 175 7.83 -6.26 -2.17
C ASP A 175 9.27 -6.84 -2.14
N ARG A 176 9.40 -8.12 -1.79
CA ARG A 176 10.68 -8.81 -1.63
C ARG A 176 11.54 -8.79 -2.90
N PHE A 177 10.94 -8.98 -4.07
CA PHE A 177 11.68 -8.98 -5.34
C PHE A 177 12.14 -7.59 -5.73
N HIS A 178 11.28 -6.59 -5.54
CA HIS A 178 11.58 -5.20 -5.89
C HIS A 178 12.49 -4.49 -4.89
N SER A 179 12.64 -5.01 -3.66
CA SER A 179 13.46 -4.40 -2.60
C SER A 179 14.92 -4.07 -2.99
N VAL A 180 15.50 -4.78 -3.96
CA VAL A 180 16.86 -4.50 -4.45
C VAL A 180 16.97 -3.19 -5.25
N ASN A 181 15.86 -2.72 -5.81
CA ASN A 181 15.78 -1.47 -6.57
C ASN A 181 15.60 -0.25 -5.65
N HIS A 182 15.41 -0.48 -4.36
CA HIS A 182 15.18 0.54 -3.34
C HIS A 182 16.45 0.77 -2.53
N LYS A 183 17.31 1.69 -3.00
CA LYS A 183 18.65 1.89 -2.44
C LYS A 183 18.73 2.95 -1.34
N THR A 184 17.88 3.98 -1.42
CA THR A 184 17.96 5.17 -0.54
C THR A 184 16.84 5.24 0.49
N CYS A 185 15.78 4.47 0.34
CA CYS A 185 14.67 4.45 1.29
C CYS A 185 14.92 3.50 2.47
N SER A 186 14.16 3.72 3.54
CA SER A 186 14.35 3.01 4.79
C SER A 186 14.21 1.50 4.62
N ARG A 187 15.16 0.75 5.18
CA ARG A 187 15.12 -0.73 5.24
C ARG A 187 13.93 -1.24 6.03
N SER A 188 13.31 -0.42 6.90
CA SER A 188 12.07 -0.78 7.60
C SER A 188 10.89 -0.99 6.65
N LEU A 189 10.92 -0.45 5.43
CA LEU A 189 9.90 -0.70 4.42
C LEU A 189 10.13 -2.04 3.71
N HIS A 190 11.31 -2.66 3.83
CA HIS A 190 11.64 -3.86 3.06
C HIS A 190 11.08 -5.10 3.74
N LEU A 191 10.05 -5.72 3.15
CA LEU A 191 9.46 -6.95 3.70
C LEU A 191 10.49 -8.08 3.85
N ARG A 192 11.56 -8.06 3.04
CA ARG A 192 12.70 -8.98 3.13
C ARG A 192 13.39 -8.99 4.49
N GLY A 193 13.39 -7.87 5.22
CA GLY A 193 14.03 -7.72 6.53
C GLY A 193 13.28 -8.42 7.68
N TYR A 194 11.99 -8.69 7.52
CA TYR A 194 11.11 -9.20 8.59
C TYR A 194 11.08 -10.73 8.66
N LYS A 195 12.25 -11.37 8.72
CA LYS A 195 12.34 -12.85 8.82
C LYS A 195 11.91 -13.39 10.19
N GLY A 196 12.15 -12.64 11.26
CA GLY A 196 11.78 -13.02 12.63
C GLY A 196 10.30 -12.85 12.96
N ASN A 197 9.51 -12.21 12.07
CA ASN A 197 8.08 -12.06 12.26
C ASN A 197 7.36 -13.22 11.54
N GLU A 198 6.65 -14.06 12.31
CA GLU A 198 6.00 -15.26 11.78
C GLU A 198 4.99 -14.95 10.66
N TYR A 199 4.22 -13.87 10.81
CA TYR A 199 3.21 -13.49 9.83
C TYR A 199 3.87 -12.92 8.57
N LEU A 200 4.74 -11.92 8.72
CA LEU A 200 5.39 -11.22 7.59
C LEU A 200 6.32 -12.12 6.79
N SER A 201 7.02 -13.04 7.45
CA SER A 201 7.93 -13.99 6.80
C SER A 201 7.20 -14.93 5.82
N LYS A 202 5.96 -15.33 6.16
CA LYS A 202 5.13 -16.25 5.36
C LYS A 202 4.28 -15.54 4.29
N LEU A 203 4.19 -14.21 4.31
CA LEU A 203 3.43 -13.47 3.29
C LEU A 203 4.02 -13.68 1.89
N ASN A 204 3.18 -14.17 0.98
CA ASN A 204 3.49 -14.16 -0.44
C ASN A 204 3.37 -12.73 -0.98
N SER A 205 4.51 -12.05 -1.04
CA SER A 205 4.59 -10.67 -1.53
C SER A 205 4.54 -10.59 -3.07
N GLN A 206 4.70 -11.74 -3.75
CA GLN A 206 4.73 -11.87 -5.22
C GLN A 206 3.36 -12.17 -5.83
N CYS A 207 2.27 -12.10 -5.07
CA CYS A 207 0.94 -12.49 -5.57
C CYS A 207 0.51 -11.73 -6.82
N CYS A 208 0.73 -10.42 -6.85
CA CYS A 208 0.42 -9.60 -8.02
C CYS A 208 1.28 -10.01 -9.22
N GLU A 209 2.59 -10.20 -9.05
CA GLU A 209 3.48 -10.61 -10.14
C GLU A 209 3.13 -12.00 -10.69
N GLN A 210 2.82 -12.95 -9.81
CA GLN A 210 2.36 -14.29 -10.20
C GLN A 210 1.02 -14.23 -10.96
N THR A 211 0.16 -13.27 -10.64
CA THR A 211 -1.11 -13.05 -11.34
C THR A 211 -0.89 -12.37 -12.69
N ASN A 212 -0.02 -11.36 -12.74
CA ASN A 212 0.42 -10.69 -13.97
C ASN A 212 1.07 -11.67 -14.96
N ALA A 213 1.86 -12.61 -14.44
CA ALA A 213 2.48 -13.65 -15.25
C ALA A 213 1.47 -14.48 -16.03
N ARG A 214 0.30 -14.76 -15.45
CA ARG A 214 -0.80 -15.47 -16.12
C ARG A 214 -1.51 -14.60 -17.15
N LEU A 215 -1.59 -13.29 -16.94
CA LEU A 215 -2.21 -12.39 -17.92
C LEU A 215 -1.47 -12.37 -19.26
N ARG A 216 -0.20 -12.77 -19.29
CA ARG A 216 0.55 -12.96 -20.55
C ARG A 216 -0.10 -13.96 -21.49
N ASP A 217 -0.83 -14.94 -20.97
CA ASP A 217 -1.55 -15.95 -21.78
C ASP A 217 -2.59 -15.31 -22.71
N ILE A 218 -3.17 -14.18 -22.31
CA ILE A 218 -4.15 -13.42 -23.09
C ILE A 218 -3.61 -12.08 -23.58
N GLY A 219 -2.37 -11.74 -23.24
CA GLY A 219 -1.75 -10.45 -23.53
C GLY A 219 -1.61 -10.13 -25.02
N ASN A 220 -1.56 -11.15 -25.88
CA ASN A 220 -1.49 -10.97 -27.33
C ASN A 220 -2.86 -10.71 -27.98
N ILE A 221 -3.96 -11.04 -27.30
CA ILE A 221 -5.32 -10.90 -27.87
C ILE A 221 -5.98 -9.63 -27.34
N LEU A 222 -5.79 -9.34 -26.06
CA LEU A 222 -6.40 -8.20 -25.38
C LEU A 222 -6.21 -6.85 -26.08
N PRO A 223 -5.01 -6.44 -26.55
CA PRO A 223 -4.80 -5.11 -27.14
C PRO A 223 -5.68 -4.83 -28.36
N PHE A 224 -6.11 -5.86 -29.09
CA PHE A 224 -6.92 -5.73 -30.31
C PHE A 224 -8.42 -5.65 -30.03
N MET A 225 -8.83 -5.74 -28.75
CA MET A 225 -10.22 -5.67 -28.35
C MET A 225 -10.66 -4.23 -28.05
N ALA A 226 -11.88 -3.88 -28.45
CA ALA A 226 -12.55 -2.70 -27.93
C ALA A 226 -12.72 -2.79 -26.40
N LEU A 227 -12.67 -1.65 -25.70
CA LEU A 227 -12.65 -1.58 -24.23
C LEU A 227 -13.74 -2.42 -23.52
N PRO A 228 -15.01 -2.46 -23.98
CA PRO A 228 -16.02 -3.31 -23.34
C PRO A 228 -15.70 -4.82 -23.42
N LYS A 229 -15.17 -5.27 -24.57
CA LYS A 229 -14.76 -6.67 -24.77
C LYS A 229 -13.49 -6.98 -23.98
N PHE A 230 -12.51 -6.06 -24.00
CA PHE A 230 -11.29 -6.15 -23.19
C PHE A 230 -11.61 -6.36 -21.71
N ARG A 231 -12.46 -5.49 -21.14
CA ARG A 231 -12.88 -5.58 -19.73
C ARG A 231 -13.58 -6.90 -19.42
N LYS A 232 -14.51 -7.32 -20.28
CA LYS A 232 -15.25 -8.59 -20.08
C LYS A 232 -14.32 -9.81 -20.16
N ALA A 233 -13.37 -9.81 -21.11
CA ALA A 233 -12.38 -10.87 -21.22
C ALA A 233 -11.48 -10.95 -19.98
N LEU A 234 -11.01 -9.81 -19.47
CA LEU A 234 -10.25 -9.74 -18.21
C LEU A 234 -11.04 -10.29 -17.03
N ILE A 235 -12.31 -9.89 -16.87
CA ILE A 235 -13.17 -10.38 -15.79
C ILE A 235 -13.30 -11.90 -15.84
N LEU A 236 -13.62 -12.46 -17.01
CA LEU A 236 -13.78 -13.90 -17.20
C LEU A 236 -12.47 -14.66 -16.94
N PHE A 237 -11.35 -14.13 -17.44
CA PHE A 237 -10.04 -14.74 -17.25
C PHE A 237 -9.64 -14.75 -15.77
N LEU A 238 -9.76 -13.61 -15.07
CA LEU A 238 -9.41 -13.51 -13.66
C LEU A 238 -10.33 -14.38 -12.80
N ALA A 239 -11.63 -14.40 -13.08
CA ALA A 239 -12.59 -15.26 -12.38
C ALA A 239 -12.25 -16.75 -12.52
N ARG A 240 -11.92 -17.20 -13.73
CA ARG A 240 -11.50 -18.59 -14.00
C ARG A 240 -10.21 -18.97 -13.27
N ASN A 241 -9.29 -18.02 -13.13
CA ASN A 241 -7.94 -18.24 -12.59
C ASN A 241 -7.80 -17.91 -11.09
N GLN A 242 -8.91 -17.66 -10.39
CA GLN A 242 -8.91 -17.54 -8.93
C GLN A 242 -8.33 -18.82 -8.29
N PRO A 243 -7.54 -18.71 -7.22
CA PRO A 243 -7.06 -19.88 -6.49
C PRO A 243 -8.26 -20.65 -5.94
N ARG A 244 -8.32 -21.95 -6.21
CA ARG A 244 -9.32 -22.84 -5.60
C ARG A 244 -9.01 -22.94 -4.11
N LYS A 245 -10.04 -22.89 -3.26
CA LYS A 245 -9.90 -23.25 -1.84
C LYS A 245 -9.34 -24.68 -1.79
N LYS A 246 -8.17 -24.83 -1.17
CA LYS A 246 -7.66 -26.13 -0.77
C LYS A 246 -8.38 -26.56 0.50
#